data_AF-A0A944KDI7-F1
#
_entry.id   AF-A0A944KDI7-F1
#
_cell.length_a   1.000
_cell.length_b   1.000
_cell.length_c   1.000
_cell.angle_alpha   90.00
_cell.angle_beta   90.00
_cell.angle_gamma   90.00
#
_symmetry.space_group_name_H-M   'P 1'
#
loop_
_entity.id
_entity.type
_entity.pdbx_description
1 polymer ?
#
loop_
_entity_poly.entity_id
_entity_poly.type
_entity_poly.pdbx_seq_one_letter_code
_entity_poly.pdbx_strand_id
1 'polypeptide(L)'
;MSVHLGGLDQDFKALTSFAFWRTKDMRDFTSKLATPTNMIFGDSGAHSARTMGIHLTLEDYAAWCQKWDTQLTLYANLDVIGGPEATWRNQKELELVHGLEPIPVFHTGDPWEWLERYLDEGYTYIALGKLLGNPVNEVLPWIAKAFKIADGRAVFHGFGMTVWRALREFPFYSVDSSTWGSGFRFGVIKLFNPANGSWTNLMMRDREALLKHRELVRAHHISPMSLATRATYNRTDATVLAAVAWRRAEEYIRARHGPISIPDGPHNPVTRGGPRPAPPGLHLYLAEATTTNLYRAAAGIQAARQEARTP
;
A
#
# COMPACT_ATOMS: atom_id res chain seq x y z
N MET A 1 -9.99 -0.78 31.64
CA MET A 1 -9.35 -1.96 31.04
C MET A 1 -8.49 -1.47 29.89
N SER A 2 -7.17 -1.60 30.01
CA SER A 2 -6.25 -1.32 28.90
C SER A 2 -6.53 -2.36 27.82
N VAL A 3 -7.01 -1.91 26.66
CA VAL A 3 -7.15 -2.81 25.51
C VAL A 3 -5.74 -2.98 24.96
N HIS A 4 -5.10 -4.12 25.25
CA HIS A 4 -3.83 -4.47 24.59
C HIS A 4 -4.14 -4.70 23.11
N LEU A 5 -3.92 -3.66 22.32
CA LEU A 5 -4.06 -3.72 20.88
C LEU A 5 -2.71 -4.17 20.32
N GLY A 6 -2.54 -5.49 20.27
CA GLY A 6 -1.43 -6.11 19.55
C GLY A 6 -1.40 -5.67 18.09
N GLY A 7 -0.27 -5.92 17.44
CA GLY A 7 -0.09 -5.55 16.05
C GLY A 7 0.49 -4.16 15.89
N LEU A 8 1.82 -4.07 16.05
CA LEU A 8 2.59 -3.04 15.36
C LEU A 8 3.91 -3.61 14.85
N ASP A 9 4.09 -4.93 14.84
CA ASP A 9 5.39 -5.62 14.74
C ASP A 9 5.91 -5.81 13.31
N GLN A 10 5.20 -5.26 12.32
CA GLN A 10 5.54 -5.38 10.91
C GLN A 10 6.48 -4.27 10.41
N ASP A 11 7.29 -4.56 9.40
CA ASP A 11 8.15 -3.55 8.76
C ASP A 11 7.35 -2.35 8.25
N PHE A 12 8.01 -1.19 8.21
CA PHE A 12 7.42 0.00 7.60
C PHE A 12 7.26 -0.22 6.10
N LYS A 13 6.06 0.07 5.57
CA LYS A 13 5.71 -0.18 4.17
C LYS A 13 5.20 1.09 3.51
N ALA A 14 5.83 1.49 2.43
CA ALA A 14 5.45 2.67 1.66
C ALA A 14 5.41 2.36 0.17
N LEU A 15 4.47 2.98 -0.54
CA LEU A 15 4.43 2.97 -2.00
C LEU A 15 4.89 4.33 -2.51
N THR A 16 5.87 4.32 -3.42
CA THR A 16 6.56 5.49 -3.94
C THR A 16 6.52 5.49 -5.46
N SER A 17 5.67 6.34 -6.05
CA SER A 17 5.52 6.37 -7.51
C SER A 17 6.63 7.14 -8.21
N PHE A 18 7.17 6.58 -9.29
CA PHE A 18 8.16 7.23 -10.16
C PHE A 18 7.73 8.64 -10.55
N ALA A 19 6.47 8.85 -10.95
CA ALA A 19 5.92 10.17 -11.28
C ALA A 19 6.23 11.27 -10.23
N PHE A 20 6.27 10.93 -8.94
CA PHE A 20 6.53 11.86 -7.84
C PHE A 20 7.93 11.72 -7.22
N TRP A 21 8.56 10.57 -7.40
CA TRP A 21 9.82 10.20 -6.76
C TRP A 21 11.03 10.21 -7.70
N ARG A 22 10.85 10.46 -9.00
CA ARG A 22 11.93 10.49 -10.00
C ARG A 22 13.09 11.43 -9.68
N THR A 23 12.83 12.52 -8.95
CA THR A 23 13.85 13.51 -8.55
C THR A 23 14.36 13.33 -7.12
N LYS A 24 13.83 12.36 -6.36
CA LYS A 24 14.19 12.15 -4.95
C LYS A 24 15.31 11.12 -4.84
N ASP A 25 16.14 11.24 -3.81
CA ASP A 25 17.14 10.23 -3.47
C ASP A 25 16.53 9.16 -2.54
N MET A 26 16.37 7.94 -3.05
CA MET A 26 15.77 6.84 -2.30
C MET A 26 16.71 6.30 -1.21
N ARG A 27 18.04 6.43 -1.38
CA ARG A 27 19.02 6.04 -0.36
C ARG A 27 18.94 6.99 0.82
N ASP A 28 18.90 8.30 0.55
CA ASP A 28 18.69 9.29 1.62
C ASP A 28 17.38 9.02 2.35
N PHE A 29 16.29 8.79 1.60
CA PHE A 29 14.99 8.46 2.18
C PHE A 29 15.02 7.22 3.08
N THR A 30 15.50 6.10 2.56
CA THR A 30 15.52 4.83 3.30
C THR A 30 16.49 4.85 4.48
N SER A 31 17.61 5.56 4.39
CA SER A 31 18.58 5.70 5.49
C SER A 31 18.01 6.45 6.71
N LYS A 32 16.98 7.26 6.51
CA LYS A 32 16.30 8.05 7.55
C LYS A 32 15.05 7.36 8.09
N LEU A 33 14.66 6.20 7.53
CA LEU A 33 13.57 5.42 8.09
C LEU A 33 14.04 4.77 9.39
N ALA A 34 13.15 4.78 10.39
CA ALA A 34 13.50 4.43 11.75
C ALA A 34 13.65 2.91 11.99
N THR A 35 13.31 2.09 10.98
CA THR A 35 13.39 0.64 10.99
C THR A 35 14.47 0.12 10.02
N PRO A 36 15.26 -0.90 10.42
CA PRO A 36 16.35 -1.44 9.60
C PRO A 36 15.84 -2.18 8.36
N THR A 37 14.61 -2.67 8.41
CA THR A 37 13.90 -3.36 7.32
C THR A 37 12.68 -2.55 6.92
N ASN A 38 12.57 -2.24 5.62
CA ASN A 38 11.48 -1.45 5.05
C ASN A 38 11.01 -2.10 3.75
N MET A 39 9.70 -2.15 3.52
CA MET A 39 9.13 -2.60 2.26
C MET A 39 8.76 -1.37 1.43
N ILE A 40 9.62 -1.02 0.48
CA ILE A 40 9.38 0.08 -0.44
C ILE A 40 8.92 -0.50 -1.77
N PHE A 41 7.70 -0.14 -2.17
CA PHE A 41 7.08 -0.57 -3.41
C PHE A 41 7.07 0.61 -4.40
N GLY A 42 7.78 0.47 -5.52
CA GLY A 42 7.72 1.40 -6.63
C GLY A 42 6.60 1.10 -7.62
N ASP A 43 5.79 2.09 -7.99
CA ASP A 43 4.95 2.01 -9.19
C ASP A 43 5.35 3.12 -10.16
N SER A 44 4.83 3.06 -11.37
CA SER A 44 5.09 4.11 -12.38
C SER A 44 4.38 5.43 -12.02
N GLY A 45 3.24 5.35 -11.35
CA GLY A 45 2.33 6.48 -11.16
C GLY A 45 1.57 6.88 -12.43
N ALA A 46 1.45 5.99 -13.43
CA ALA A 46 0.80 6.28 -14.72
C ALA A 46 -0.60 6.89 -14.58
N HIS A 47 -1.40 6.37 -13.63
CA HIS A 47 -2.72 6.92 -13.32
C HIS A 47 -2.66 8.41 -12.94
N SER A 48 -1.77 8.77 -12.00
CA SER A 48 -1.63 10.15 -11.52
C SER A 48 -1.00 11.04 -12.59
N ALA A 49 -0.03 10.51 -13.32
CA ALA A 49 0.66 11.23 -14.39
C ALA A 49 -0.30 11.65 -15.51
N ARG A 50 -1.20 10.75 -15.93
CA ARG A 50 -2.27 11.06 -16.90
C ARG A 50 -3.17 12.20 -16.43
N THR A 51 -3.60 12.19 -15.18
CA THR A 51 -4.49 13.24 -14.63
C THR A 51 -3.77 14.59 -14.47
N MET A 52 -2.46 14.59 -14.26
CA MET A 52 -1.65 15.79 -14.01
C MET A 52 -0.85 16.27 -15.22
N GLY A 53 -0.95 15.60 -16.37
CA GLY A 53 -0.18 15.93 -17.57
C GLY A 53 1.33 15.69 -17.42
N ILE A 54 1.74 14.79 -16.52
CA ILE A 54 3.15 14.42 -16.35
C ILE A 54 3.50 13.40 -17.44
N HIS A 55 4.48 13.72 -18.29
CA HIS A 55 5.00 12.75 -19.25
C HIS A 55 5.98 11.80 -18.55
N LEU A 56 5.78 10.49 -18.78
CA LEU A 56 6.63 9.40 -18.31
C LEU A 56 7.05 8.58 -19.54
N THR A 57 8.32 8.24 -19.62
CA THR A 57 8.84 7.32 -20.64
C THR A 57 9.19 5.98 -20.00
N LEU A 58 9.20 4.91 -20.79
CA LEU A 58 9.62 3.59 -20.31
C LEU A 58 11.10 3.58 -19.94
N GLU A 59 11.93 4.27 -20.74
CA GLU A 59 13.38 4.38 -20.53
C GLU A 59 13.70 5.07 -19.18
N ASP A 60 13.07 6.20 -18.89
CA ASP A 60 13.29 6.91 -17.62
C ASP A 60 12.80 6.08 -16.42
N TYR A 61 11.70 5.34 -16.60
CA TYR A 61 11.18 4.44 -15.57
C TYR A 61 12.14 3.28 -15.31
N ALA A 62 12.63 2.62 -16.36
CA ALA A 62 13.61 1.55 -16.26
C ALA A 62 14.89 2.03 -15.55
N ALA A 63 15.41 3.19 -15.95
CA ALA A 63 16.58 3.80 -15.31
C ALA A 63 16.35 4.09 -13.83
N TRP A 64 15.14 4.53 -13.44
CA TRP A 64 14.78 4.74 -12.04
C TRP A 64 14.73 3.44 -11.24
N CYS A 65 14.10 2.39 -11.79
CA CYS A 65 14.06 1.06 -11.16
C CYS A 65 15.47 0.49 -10.96
N GLN A 66 16.34 0.57 -11.99
CA GLN A 66 17.73 0.11 -11.91
C GLN A 66 18.54 0.91 -10.88
N LYS A 67 18.40 2.25 -10.90
CA LYS A 67 19.13 3.14 -9.97
C LYS A 67 18.81 2.83 -8.51
N TRP A 68 17.56 2.51 -8.21
CA TRP A 68 17.07 2.29 -6.85
C TRP A 68 16.80 0.83 -6.52
N ASP A 69 17.42 -0.08 -7.26
CA ASP A 69 17.22 -1.52 -7.14
C ASP A 69 17.39 -2.06 -5.71
N THR A 70 18.37 -1.50 -4.99
CA THR A 70 18.68 -1.89 -3.61
C THR A 70 17.74 -1.27 -2.58
N GLN A 71 16.96 -0.24 -2.95
CA GLN A 71 15.98 0.42 -2.08
C GLN A 71 14.55 -0.07 -2.36
N LEU A 72 14.23 -0.38 -3.62
CA LEU A 72 12.93 -0.90 -4.02
C LEU A 72 12.86 -2.40 -3.74
N THR A 73 12.01 -2.79 -2.81
CA THR A 73 11.76 -4.22 -2.50
C THR A 73 10.83 -4.90 -3.51
N LEU A 74 10.07 -4.09 -4.26
CA LEU A 74 9.11 -4.52 -5.25
C LEU A 74 8.88 -3.34 -6.19
N TYR A 75 8.57 -3.60 -7.46
CA TYR A 75 7.98 -2.60 -8.33
C TYR A 75 7.03 -3.20 -9.36
N ALA A 76 6.07 -2.39 -9.81
CA ALA A 76 5.11 -2.74 -10.86
C ALA A 76 5.61 -2.21 -12.21
N ASN A 77 5.00 -2.61 -13.32
CA ASN A 77 5.37 -2.08 -14.62
C ASN A 77 4.87 -0.63 -14.83
N LEU A 78 5.28 -0.02 -15.95
CA LEU A 78 4.64 1.18 -16.49
C LEU A 78 3.44 0.75 -17.32
N ASP A 79 2.25 0.83 -16.73
CA ASP A 79 1.01 0.46 -17.38
C ASP A 79 0.42 1.56 -18.26
N VAL A 80 -0.42 1.14 -19.21
CA VAL A 80 -1.22 2.02 -20.06
C VAL A 80 -2.69 1.71 -19.79
N ILE A 81 -3.34 2.55 -18.99
CA ILE A 81 -4.75 2.37 -18.60
C ILE A 81 -5.65 2.35 -19.83
N GLY A 82 -6.36 1.23 -20.04
CA GLY A 82 -7.20 1.00 -21.21
C GLY A 82 -6.44 0.52 -22.46
N GLY A 83 -5.14 0.26 -22.34
CA GLY A 83 -4.28 -0.31 -23.37
C GLY A 83 -3.54 -1.55 -22.85
N PRO A 84 -4.22 -2.69 -22.68
CA PRO A 84 -3.60 -3.90 -22.12
C PRO A 84 -2.46 -4.43 -23.00
N GLU A 85 -2.57 -4.30 -24.32
CA GLU A 85 -1.48 -4.68 -25.23
C GLU A 85 -0.24 -3.78 -25.07
N ALA A 86 -0.43 -2.47 -24.88
CA ALA A 86 0.68 -1.56 -24.61
C ALA A 86 1.30 -1.81 -23.23
N THR A 87 0.48 -2.12 -22.22
CA THR A 87 0.93 -2.55 -20.89
C THR A 87 1.76 -3.83 -20.97
N TRP A 88 1.32 -4.80 -21.78
CA TRP A 88 2.07 -6.02 -22.05
C TRP A 88 3.40 -5.76 -22.74
N ARG A 89 3.43 -4.91 -23.79
CA ARG A 89 4.68 -4.54 -24.47
C ARG A 89 5.68 -3.91 -23.49
N ASN A 90 5.21 -2.96 -22.65
CA ASN A 90 6.04 -2.36 -21.61
C ASN A 90 6.56 -3.40 -20.61
N GLN A 91 5.73 -4.36 -20.18
CA GLN A 91 6.15 -5.47 -19.33
C GLN A 91 7.33 -6.23 -19.95
N LYS A 92 7.17 -6.69 -21.19
CA LYS A 92 8.18 -7.51 -21.87
C LYS A 92 9.43 -6.72 -22.20
N GLU A 93 9.33 -5.44 -22.51
CA GLU A 93 10.49 -4.59 -22.77
C GLU A 93 11.30 -4.35 -21.49
N LEU A 94 10.65 -4.05 -20.35
CA LEU A 94 11.32 -3.94 -19.04
C LEU A 94 12.08 -5.23 -18.68
N GLU A 95 11.51 -6.39 -18.98
CA GLU A 95 12.15 -7.69 -18.72
C GLU A 95 13.28 -7.99 -19.69
N LEU A 96 12.99 -7.99 -20.98
CA LEU A 96 13.88 -8.53 -22.02
C LEU A 96 14.99 -7.54 -22.39
N VAL A 97 14.74 -6.24 -22.32
CA VAL A 97 15.69 -5.20 -22.72
C VAL A 97 16.43 -4.63 -21.51
N HIS A 98 15.72 -4.38 -20.41
CA HIS A 98 16.30 -3.74 -19.22
C HIS A 98 16.70 -4.72 -18.10
N GLY A 99 16.37 -6.01 -18.23
CA GLY A 99 16.69 -7.03 -17.23
C GLY A 99 15.98 -6.82 -15.89
N LEU A 100 14.82 -6.14 -15.90
CA LEU A 100 14.02 -5.88 -14.72
C LEU A 100 12.99 -7.00 -14.50
N GLU A 101 12.45 -7.10 -13.29
CA GLU A 101 11.43 -8.10 -12.93
C GLU A 101 10.20 -7.42 -12.30
N PRO A 102 9.52 -6.50 -13.02
CA PRO A 102 8.35 -5.81 -12.50
C PRO A 102 7.16 -6.77 -12.37
N ILE A 103 6.29 -6.55 -11.38
CA ILE A 103 4.97 -7.21 -11.39
C ILE A 103 4.06 -6.58 -12.46
N PRO A 104 3.30 -7.39 -13.22
CA PRO A 104 2.37 -6.86 -14.20
C PRO A 104 1.13 -6.26 -13.55
N VAL A 105 0.41 -5.42 -14.30
CA VAL A 105 -0.83 -4.78 -13.86
C VAL A 105 -1.98 -5.16 -14.81
N PHE A 106 -3.05 -5.70 -14.24
CA PHE A 106 -4.29 -6.04 -14.94
C PHE A 106 -5.43 -5.12 -14.47
N HIS A 107 -6.13 -4.46 -15.40
CA HIS A 107 -7.13 -3.43 -15.07
C HIS A 107 -8.56 -3.90 -15.21
N THR A 108 -9.45 -3.24 -14.45
CA THR A 108 -10.89 -3.31 -14.74
C THR A 108 -11.18 -2.83 -16.18
N GLY A 109 -11.89 -3.67 -16.92
CA GLY A 109 -12.22 -3.45 -18.34
C GLY A 109 -11.23 -4.05 -19.33
N ASP A 110 -10.08 -4.56 -18.87
CA ASP A 110 -9.21 -5.36 -19.73
C ASP A 110 -9.87 -6.74 -20.00
N PRO A 111 -9.71 -7.30 -21.21
CA PRO A 111 -10.12 -8.68 -21.50
C PRO A 111 -9.41 -9.68 -20.59
N TRP A 112 -10.13 -10.71 -20.13
CA TRP A 112 -9.62 -11.68 -19.15
C TRP A 112 -8.44 -12.51 -19.67
N GLU A 113 -8.33 -12.63 -20.99
CA GLU A 113 -7.24 -13.28 -21.71
C GLU A 113 -5.87 -12.66 -21.34
N TRP A 114 -5.83 -11.39 -20.92
CA TRP A 114 -4.60 -10.77 -20.43
C TRP A 114 -4.20 -11.26 -19.04
N LEU A 115 -5.16 -11.46 -18.14
CA LEU A 115 -4.87 -12.07 -16.84
C LEU A 115 -4.40 -13.52 -17.03
N GLU A 116 -5.10 -14.28 -17.88
CA GLU A 116 -4.71 -15.66 -18.22
C GLU A 116 -3.30 -15.69 -18.82
N ARG A 117 -2.98 -14.77 -19.74
CA ARG A 117 -1.64 -14.64 -20.30
C ARG A 117 -0.55 -14.43 -19.25
N TYR A 118 -0.77 -13.56 -18.27
CA TYR A 118 0.19 -13.39 -17.16
C TYR A 118 0.32 -14.69 -16.35
N LEU A 119 -0.77 -15.38 -16.08
CA LEU A 119 -0.70 -16.63 -15.31
C LEU A 119 0.03 -17.74 -16.09
N ASP A 120 -0.20 -17.82 -17.40
CA ASP A 120 0.38 -18.85 -18.27
C ASP A 120 1.88 -18.60 -18.52
N GLU A 121 2.33 -17.35 -18.51
CA GLU A 121 3.76 -17.04 -18.48
C GLU A 121 4.41 -17.21 -17.09
N GLY A 122 3.63 -17.52 -16.06
CA GLY A 122 4.15 -17.87 -14.73
C GLY A 122 4.39 -16.68 -13.81
N TYR A 123 3.69 -15.55 -14.02
CA TYR A 123 3.65 -14.45 -13.06
C TYR A 123 2.87 -14.87 -11.81
N THR A 124 3.57 -14.91 -10.68
CA THR A 124 3.03 -15.38 -9.39
C THR A 124 2.48 -14.25 -8.52
N TYR A 125 2.72 -13.01 -8.93
CA TYR A 125 2.26 -11.82 -8.22
C TYR A 125 1.88 -10.75 -9.24
N ILE A 126 0.59 -10.38 -9.25
CA ILE A 126 -0.01 -9.50 -10.25
C ILE A 126 -0.72 -8.35 -9.53
N ALA A 127 -0.60 -7.13 -10.03
CA ALA A 127 -1.37 -6.00 -9.51
C ALA A 127 -2.72 -5.87 -10.22
N LEU A 128 -3.75 -5.54 -9.47
CA LEU A 128 -5.09 -5.21 -9.97
C LEU A 128 -5.25 -3.69 -9.94
N GLY A 129 -5.41 -3.10 -11.13
CA GLY A 129 -5.49 -1.66 -11.35
C GLY A 129 -6.90 -1.16 -11.63
N LYS A 130 -7.06 0.18 -11.62
CA LYS A 130 -8.34 0.87 -11.90
C LYS A 130 -9.49 0.31 -11.06
N LEU A 131 -9.25 0.08 -9.77
CA LEU A 131 -10.29 -0.37 -8.83
C LEU A 131 -11.12 0.82 -8.34
N LEU A 132 -10.47 1.95 -8.12
CA LEU A 132 -11.10 3.22 -7.73
C LEU A 132 -12.00 3.77 -8.85
N GLY A 133 -13.12 4.38 -8.43
CA GLY A 133 -14.10 4.99 -9.33
C GLY A 133 -15.19 4.03 -9.83
N ASN A 134 -15.02 2.72 -9.68
CA ASN A 134 -16.07 1.75 -10.00
C ASN A 134 -17.02 1.54 -8.81
N PRO A 135 -18.33 1.30 -9.06
CA PRO A 135 -19.27 0.90 -8.04
C PRO A 135 -18.86 -0.39 -7.31
N VAL A 136 -19.11 -0.47 -6.00
CA VAL A 136 -18.72 -1.62 -5.17
C VAL A 136 -19.37 -2.93 -5.66
N ASN A 137 -20.61 -2.86 -6.16
CA ASN A 137 -21.34 -3.99 -6.73
C ASN A 137 -20.78 -4.49 -8.07
N GLU A 138 -19.91 -3.71 -8.73
CA GLU A 138 -19.23 -4.13 -9.96
C GLU A 138 -17.81 -4.61 -9.67
N VAL A 139 -17.08 -3.90 -8.79
CA VAL A 139 -15.69 -4.23 -8.48
C VAL A 139 -15.55 -5.54 -7.68
N LEU A 140 -16.49 -5.86 -6.77
CA LEU A 140 -16.40 -7.09 -5.97
C LEU A 140 -16.56 -8.36 -6.82
N PRO A 141 -17.57 -8.50 -7.70
CA PRO A 141 -17.63 -9.64 -8.63
C PRO A 141 -16.42 -9.73 -9.56
N TRP A 142 -15.88 -8.59 -10.01
CA TRP A 142 -14.69 -8.58 -10.85
C TRP A 142 -13.46 -9.10 -10.08
N ILE A 143 -13.24 -8.64 -8.85
CA ILE A 143 -12.17 -9.17 -7.98
C ILE A 143 -12.37 -10.67 -7.75
N ALA A 144 -13.59 -11.11 -7.42
CA ALA A 144 -13.88 -12.53 -7.23
C ALA A 144 -13.51 -13.37 -8.46
N LYS A 145 -13.81 -12.87 -9.67
CA LYS A 145 -13.44 -13.53 -10.92
C LYS A 145 -11.93 -13.57 -11.13
N ALA A 146 -11.19 -12.51 -10.81
CA ALA A 146 -9.72 -12.50 -10.89
C ALA A 146 -9.09 -13.55 -9.95
N PHE A 147 -9.55 -13.62 -8.69
CA PHE A 147 -9.11 -14.66 -7.74
C PHE A 147 -9.45 -16.07 -8.23
N LYS A 148 -10.64 -16.26 -8.82
CA LYS A 148 -11.05 -17.54 -9.40
C LYS A 148 -10.20 -17.95 -10.60
N ILE A 149 -9.81 -17.02 -11.47
CA ILE A 149 -8.97 -17.32 -12.65
C ILE A 149 -7.52 -17.63 -12.25
N ALA A 150 -7.01 -16.92 -11.23
CA ALA A 150 -5.70 -17.21 -10.67
C ALA A 150 -5.64 -18.61 -10.05
N ASP A 151 -6.68 -19.02 -9.33
CA ASP A 151 -6.80 -20.37 -8.74
C ASP A 151 -5.53 -20.83 -8.00
N GLY A 152 -4.94 -19.92 -7.21
CA GLY A 152 -3.71 -20.18 -6.47
C GLY A 152 -2.41 -20.10 -7.28
N ARG A 153 -2.45 -19.93 -8.60
CA ARG A 153 -1.25 -19.71 -9.45
C ARG A 153 -0.60 -18.34 -9.24
N ALA A 154 -1.35 -17.36 -8.73
CA ALA A 154 -0.83 -16.05 -8.38
C ALA A 154 -1.56 -15.44 -7.19
N VAL A 155 -0.89 -14.49 -6.53
CA VAL A 155 -1.49 -13.57 -5.56
C VAL A 155 -1.63 -12.16 -6.14
N PHE A 156 -2.45 -11.34 -5.49
CA PHE A 156 -2.78 -10.01 -5.99
C PHE A 156 -2.31 -8.86 -5.10
N HIS A 157 -1.84 -7.80 -5.74
CA HIS A 157 -1.78 -6.45 -5.18
C HIS A 157 -3.04 -5.68 -5.59
N GLY A 158 -3.71 -4.99 -4.68
CA GLY A 158 -4.83 -4.10 -5.03
C GLY A 158 -4.42 -2.63 -5.04
N PHE A 159 -4.27 -2.03 -6.23
CA PHE A 159 -3.91 -0.61 -6.35
C PHE A 159 -5.03 0.30 -5.84
N GLY A 160 -4.68 1.20 -4.93
CA GLY A 160 -5.61 2.14 -4.30
C GLY A 160 -6.80 1.45 -3.63
N MET A 161 -6.67 0.18 -3.23
CA MET A 161 -7.77 -0.61 -2.71
C MET A 161 -8.16 -0.13 -1.30
N THR A 162 -9.30 0.56 -1.22
CA THR A 162 -9.83 1.11 0.04
C THR A 162 -11.17 0.53 0.46
N VAL A 163 -11.71 -0.42 -0.33
CA VAL A 163 -12.99 -1.04 -0.05
C VAL A 163 -12.80 -2.08 1.06
N TRP A 164 -13.12 -1.71 2.30
CA TRP A 164 -12.96 -2.58 3.47
C TRP A 164 -13.71 -3.92 3.33
N ARG A 165 -14.83 -3.94 2.60
CA ARG A 165 -15.53 -5.17 2.26
C ARG A 165 -14.67 -6.11 1.41
N ALA A 166 -14.02 -5.60 0.36
CA ALA A 166 -13.12 -6.38 -0.49
C ALA A 166 -11.96 -6.97 0.32
N LEU A 167 -11.32 -6.16 1.19
CA LEU A 167 -10.21 -6.62 2.03
C LEU A 167 -10.61 -7.73 3.00
N ARG A 168 -11.86 -7.75 3.47
CA ARG A 168 -12.38 -8.82 4.34
C ARG A 168 -12.81 -10.07 3.57
N GLU A 169 -13.16 -9.95 2.30
CA GLU A 169 -13.68 -11.05 1.48
C GLU A 169 -12.58 -11.76 0.69
N PHE A 170 -11.53 -11.05 0.26
CA PHE A 170 -10.49 -11.59 -0.62
C PHE A 170 -9.09 -11.52 0.01
N PRO A 171 -8.28 -12.59 -0.10
CA PRO A 171 -6.95 -12.66 0.49
C PRO A 171 -5.91 -11.98 -0.42
N PHE A 172 -5.96 -10.65 -0.52
CA PHE A 172 -4.91 -9.88 -1.20
C PHE A 172 -3.56 -10.11 -0.50
N TYR A 173 -2.50 -10.36 -1.27
CA TYR A 173 -1.15 -10.41 -0.69
C TYR A 173 -0.66 -9.02 -0.29
N SER A 174 -1.07 -7.99 -1.03
CA SER A 174 -0.88 -6.62 -0.57
C SER A 174 -1.88 -5.63 -1.16
N VAL A 175 -1.95 -4.44 -0.59
CA VAL A 175 -2.70 -3.29 -1.12
C VAL A 175 -1.98 -1.99 -0.76
N ASP A 176 -2.28 -0.92 -1.47
CA ASP A 176 -1.84 0.41 -1.08
C ASP A 176 -3.04 1.35 -0.90
N SER A 177 -2.78 2.46 -0.21
CA SER A 177 -3.67 3.59 -0.27
C SER A 177 -2.97 4.90 0.03
N SER A 178 -3.38 5.97 -0.65
CA SER A 178 -3.10 7.35 -0.23
C SER A 178 -4.12 7.86 0.82
N THR A 179 -5.20 7.13 1.07
CA THR A 179 -6.31 7.57 1.94
C THR A 179 -5.90 7.74 3.40
N TRP A 180 -4.83 7.07 3.84
CA TRP A 180 -4.21 7.35 5.15
C TRP A 180 -3.86 8.84 5.30
N GLY A 181 -3.49 9.50 4.21
CA GLY A 181 -3.20 10.92 4.18
C GLY A 181 -4.42 11.85 4.16
N SER A 182 -5.64 11.33 4.27
CA SER A 182 -6.85 12.16 4.31
C SER A 182 -6.85 13.13 5.50
N GLY A 183 -6.23 12.75 6.62
CA GLY A 183 -6.12 13.60 7.82
C GLY A 183 -5.41 14.91 7.53
N PHE A 184 -4.17 14.86 7.05
CA PHE A 184 -3.38 16.07 6.80
C PHE A 184 -3.71 16.78 5.48
N ARG A 185 -4.47 16.15 4.56
CA ARG A 185 -4.92 16.77 3.31
C ARG A 185 -6.27 17.47 3.44
N PHE A 186 -7.22 16.84 4.13
CA PHE A 186 -8.64 17.24 4.15
C PHE A 186 -9.22 17.41 5.55
N GLY A 187 -8.42 17.16 6.60
CA GLY A 187 -8.88 17.28 7.97
C GLY A 187 -9.75 16.12 8.45
N VAL A 188 -9.73 14.97 7.76
CA VAL A 188 -10.50 13.78 8.16
C VAL A 188 -9.55 12.64 8.47
N ILE A 189 -9.43 12.27 9.75
CA ILE A 189 -8.63 11.13 10.17
C ILE A 189 -9.52 9.89 10.20
N LYS A 190 -9.16 8.85 9.45
CA LYS A 190 -9.84 7.55 9.54
C LYS A 190 -9.23 6.74 10.69
N LEU A 191 -9.99 6.57 11.76
CA LEU A 191 -9.62 5.74 12.91
C LEU A 191 -10.10 4.31 12.69
N PHE A 192 -9.24 3.35 13.01
CA PHE A 192 -9.59 1.94 12.96
C PHE A 192 -9.83 1.41 14.36
N ASN A 193 -10.96 0.75 14.58
CA ASN A 193 -11.25 0.05 15.82
C ASN A 193 -10.97 -1.45 15.65
N PRO A 194 -9.81 -1.95 16.11
CA PRO A 194 -9.46 -3.36 16.00
C PRO A 194 -10.36 -4.30 16.82
N ALA A 195 -11.08 -3.80 17.83
CA ALA A 195 -11.97 -4.63 18.64
C ALA A 195 -13.17 -5.16 17.85
N ASN A 196 -13.59 -4.45 16.80
CA ASN A 196 -14.74 -4.85 15.97
C ASN A 196 -14.48 -4.72 14.46
N GLY A 197 -13.24 -4.40 14.06
CA GLY A 197 -12.85 -4.26 12.66
C GLY A 197 -13.56 -3.13 11.92
N SER A 198 -13.90 -2.03 12.60
CA SER A 198 -14.66 -0.92 12.01
C SER A 198 -13.81 0.34 11.81
N TRP A 199 -14.21 1.15 10.82
CA TRP A 199 -13.61 2.45 10.56
C TRP A 199 -14.53 3.56 11.06
N THR A 200 -13.96 4.62 11.62
CA THR A 200 -14.68 5.83 12.03
C THR A 200 -13.96 7.05 11.50
N ASN A 201 -14.71 8.01 10.94
CA ASN A 201 -14.16 9.29 10.54
C ASN A 201 -14.12 10.22 11.74
N LEU A 202 -12.93 10.68 12.10
CA LEU A 202 -12.71 11.77 13.05
C LEU A 202 -12.43 13.04 12.25
N MET A 203 -13.42 13.93 12.19
CA MET A 203 -13.22 15.26 11.62
C MET A 203 -12.35 16.09 12.58
N MET A 204 -11.30 16.70 12.06
CA MET A 204 -10.47 17.60 12.86
C MET A 204 -11.30 18.77 13.37
N ARG A 205 -11.00 19.22 14.59
CA ARG A 205 -11.70 20.33 15.28
C ARG A 205 -13.16 20.04 15.65
N ASP A 206 -13.66 18.85 15.37
CA ASP A 206 -14.91 18.36 15.94
C ASP A 206 -14.65 17.86 17.36
N ARG A 207 -14.86 18.74 18.34
CA ARG A 207 -14.62 18.45 19.76
C ARG A 207 -15.54 17.34 20.28
N GLU A 208 -16.78 17.29 19.80
CA GLU A 208 -17.74 16.29 20.24
C GLU A 208 -17.33 14.90 19.74
N ALA A 209 -16.98 14.77 18.45
CA ALA A 209 -16.47 13.53 17.90
C ALA A 209 -15.15 13.11 18.57
N LEU A 210 -14.24 14.04 18.84
CA LEU A 210 -13.00 13.76 19.54
C LEU A 210 -13.25 13.26 20.98
N LEU A 211 -14.16 13.91 21.72
CA LEU A 211 -14.53 13.46 23.07
C LEU A 211 -15.18 12.08 23.03
N LYS A 212 -16.05 11.83 22.05
CA LYS A 212 -16.70 10.53 21.83
C LYS A 212 -15.69 9.41 21.54
N HIS A 213 -14.66 9.71 20.74
CA HIS A 213 -13.66 8.73 20.29
C HIS A 213 -12.32 8.80 21.05
N ARG A 214 -12.23 9.57 22.14
CA ARG A 214 -11.00 9.84 22.89
C ARG A 214 -10.25 8.58 23.34
N GLU A 215 -10.97 7.54 23.76
CA GLU A 215 -10.33 6.31 24.20
C GLU A 215 -9.73 5.55 23.03
N LEU A 216 -10.39 5.58 21.86
CA LEU A 216 -9.82 5.01 20.64
C LEU A 216 -8.58 5.79 20.20
N VAL A 217 -8.59 7.12 20.29
CA VAL A 217 -7.43 7.97 19.98
C VAL A 217 -6.26 7.67 20.94
N ARG A 218 -6.51 7.60 22.24
CA ARG A 218 -5.51 7.19 23.24
C ARG A 218 -4.98 5.80 22.99
N ALA A 219 -5.86 4.88 22.61
CA ALA A 219 -5.46 3.53 22.27
C ALA A 219 -4.50 3.52 21.07
N HIS A 220 -4.48 4.53 20.20
CA HIS A 220 -3.49 4.71 19.13
C HIS A 220 -2.24 5.49 19.56
N HIS A 221 -2.02 5.64 20.88
CA HIS A 221 -0.84 6.31 21.45
C HIS A 221 -0.76 7.80 21.12
N ILE A 222 -1.92 8.45 20.91
CA ILE A 222 -2.01 9.88 20.64
C ILE A 222 -2.87 10.55 21.70
N SER A 223 -2.42 11.71 22.18
CA SER A 223 -3.21 12.54 23.07
C SER A 223 -4.37 13.18 22.31
N PRO A 224 -5.64 12.98 22.71
CA PRO A 224 -6.77 13.66 22.06
C PRO A 224 -6.60 15.19 22.01
N MET A 225 -5.94 15.77 23.03
CA MET A 225 -5.75 17.22 23.13
C MET A 225 -4.99 17.80 21.93
N SER A 226 -4.09 17.05 21.31
CA SER A 226 -3.33 17.51 20.15
C SER A 226 -4.17 17.60 18.86
N LEU A 227 -5.45 17.24 18.92
CA LEU A 227 -6.40 17.31 17.81
C LEU A 227 -7.61 18.22 18.10
N ALA A 228 -7.74 18.71 19.34
CA ALA A 228 -8.98 19.32 19.86
C ALA A 228 -9.29 20.71 19.32
N THR A 229 -8.27 21.54 19.04
CA THR A 229 -8.45 22.96 18.67
C THR A 229 -7.44 23.39 17.61
N ARG A 230 -7.64 24.58 17.01
CA ARG A 230 -6.64 25.18 16.12
C ARG A 230 -5.30 25.44 16.84
N ALA A 231 -5.35 25.86 18.10
CA ALA A 231 -4.16 26.18 18.89
C ALA A 231 -3.38 24.93 19.32
N THR A 232 -4.07 23.81 19.49
CA THR A 232 -3.46 22.55 19.94
C THR A 232 -3.18 21.57 18.80
N TYR A 233 -3.64 21.86 17.57
CA TYR A 233 -3.51 20.97 16.43
C TYR A 233 -2.04 20.66 16.13
N ASN A 234 -1.69 19.37 16.22
CA ASN A 234 -0.39 18.86 15.84
C ASN A 234 -0.52 17.99 14.58
N ARG A 235 0.09 18.47 13.48
CA ARG A 235 0.10 17.74 12.20
C ARG A 235 0.85 16.42 12.30
N THR A 236 1.93 16.36 13.08
CA THR A 236 2.68 15.11 13.27
C THR A 236 1.79 14.08 13.95
N ASP A 237 1.12 14.44 15.03
CA ASP A 237 0.21 13.52 15.75
C ASP A 237 -0.92 13.03 14.87
N ALA A 238 -1.51 13.91 14.05
CA ALA A 238 -2.53 13.52 13.08
C ALA A 238 -2.01 12.53 12.02
N THR A 239 -0.78 12.73 11.53
CA THR A 239 -0.11 11.81 10.59
C THR A 239 0.19 10.46 11.25
N VAL A 240 0.70 10.47 12.49
CA VAL A 240 0.97 9.25 13.26
C VAL A 240 -0.31 8.48 13.56
N LEU A 241 -1.35 9.16 14.02
CA LEU A 241 -2.66 8.57 14.31
C LEU A 241 -3.22 7.83 13.08
N ALA A 242 -3.14 8.45 11.91
CA ALA A 242 -3.56 7.82 10.66
C ALA A 242 -2.68 6.61 10.31
N ALA A 243 -1.35 6.73 10.40
CA ALA A 243 -0.43 5.64 10.08
C ALA A 243 -0.65 4.42 11.00
N VAL A 244 -0.80 4.63 12.30
CA VAL A 244 -1.06 3.57 13.30
C VAL A 244 -2.42 2.92 13.05
N ALA A 245 -3.46 3.70 12.74
CA ALA A 245 -4.79 3.16 12.44
C ALA A 245 -4.76 2.20 11.24
N TRP A 246 -3.99 2.55 10.20
CA TRP A 246 -3.84 1.70 9.02
C TRP A 246 -3.01 0.43 9.28
N ARG A 247 -1.99 0.48 10.16
CA ARG A 247 -1.26 -0.73 10.58
C ARG A 247 -2.15 -1.70 11.35
N ARG A 248 -2.99 -1.19 12.24
CA ARG A 248 -3.95 -2.03 12.96
C ARG A 248 -5.00 -2.65 12.03
N ALA A 249 -5.41 -1.92 11.00
CA ALA A 249 -6.30 -2.46 9.98
C ALA A 249 -5.65 -3.57 9.16
N GLU A 250 -4.38 -3.41 8.80
CA GLU A 250 -3.58 -4.46 8.16
C GLU A 250 -3.57 -5.73 9.02
N GLU A 251 -3.27 -5.64 10.32
CA GLU A 251 -3.18 -6.83 11.17
C GLU A 251 -4.52 -7.48 11.44
N TYR A 252 -5.58 -6.69 11.56
CA TYR A 252 -6.93 -7.24 11.64
C TYR A 252 -7.25 -8.11 10.42
N ILE A 253 -6.86 -7.67 9.21
CA ILE A 253 -7.07 -8.43 7.98
C ILE A 253 -6.13 -9.63 7.88
N ARG A 254 -4.87 -9.51 8.33
CA ARG A 254 -3.93 -10.64 8.42
C ARG A 254 -4.44 -11.71 9.36
N ALA A 255 -4.93 -11.35 10.54
CA ALA A 255 -5.52 -12.29 11.50
C ALA A 255 -6.75 -12.99 10.93
N ARG A 256 -7.51 -12.29 10.08
CA ARG A 256 -8.70 -12.83 9.42
C ARG A 256 -8.38 -13.88 8.34
N HIS A 257 -7.42 -13.60 7.47
CA HIS A 257 -7.10 -14.48 6.33
C HIS A 257 -6.03 -15.53 6.65
N GLY A 258 -5.26 -15.33 7.72
CA GLY A 258 -4.06 -16.12 7.97
C GLY A 258 -2.91 -15.71 7.02
N PRO A 259 -1.81 -16.49 7.00
CA PRO A 259 -0.66 -16.21 6.13
C PRO A 259 -1.03 -16.36 4.66
N ILE A 260 -0.68 -15.36 3.85
CA ILE A 260 -0.83 -15.38 2.38
C ILE A 260 0.57 -15.45 1.77
N SER A 261 0.89 -16.53 1.06
CA SER A 261 2.20 -16.74 0.44
C SER A 261 2.13 -16.56 -1.07
N ILE A 262 3.16 -15.95 -1.65
CA ILE A 262 3.33 -15.95 -3.11
C ILE A 262 3.67 -17.39 -3.53
N PRO A 263 2.98 -17.98 -4.52
CA PRO A 263 3.32 -19.30 -5.02
C PRO A 263 4.70 -19.30 -5.71
N ASP A 264 5.31 -20.48 -5.80
CA ASP A 264 6.55 -20.63 -6.57
C ASP A 264 6.28 -20.45 -8.07
N GLY A 265 7.26 -19.90 -8.79
CA GLY A 265 7.16 -19.73 -10.24
C GLY A 265 8.31 -18.92 -10.83
N PRO A 266 8.46 -18.93 -12.17
CA PRO A 266 9.60 -18.32 -12.85
C PRO A 266 9.63 -16.79 -12.73
N HIS A 267 8.46 -16.15 -12.59
CA HIS A 267 8.34 -14.71 -12.40
C HIS A 267 7.87 -14.38 -10.96
N ASN A 268 8.61 -14.88 -9.97
CA ASN A 268 8.43 -14.49 -8.57
C ASN A 268 9.34 -13.30 -8.23
N PRO A 269 8.79 -12.10 -7.95
CA PRO A 269 9.61 -10.90 -7.74
C PRO A 269 10.42 -10.93 -6.43
N VAL A 270 10.14 -11.87 -5.50
CA VAL A 270 10.82 -11.94 -4.20
C VAL A 270 12.09 -12.80 -4.26
N THR A 271 12.23 -13.67 -5.26
CA THR A 271 13.46 -14.43 -5.53
C THR A 271 14.51 -13.62 -6.30
N ARG A 272 14.22 -12.35 -6.57
CA ARG A 272 15.11 -11.41 -7.25
C ARG A 272 16.44 -11.27 -6.51
N GLY A 273 17.52 -11.64 -7.16
CA GLY A 273 18.87 -11.61 -6.58
C GLY A 273 19.18 -12.75 -5.58
N GLY A 274 18.38 -13.82 -5.59
CA GLY A 274 18.58 -15.02 -4.77
C GLY A 274 17.38 -15.34 -3.86
N PRO A 275 17.36 -16.54 -3.25
CA PRO A 275 16.26 -16.94 -2.38
C PRO A 275 16.20 -16.06 -1.13
N ARG A 276 15.22 -15.16 -1.08
CA ARG A 276 14.85 -14.40 0.10
C ARG A 276 13.45 -14.84 0.54
N PRO A 277 13.23 -15.14 1.84
CA PRO A 277 11.89 -15.46 2.31
C PRO A 277 10.98 -14.24 2.14
N ALA A 278 9.94 -14.37 1.32
CA ALA A 278 8.87 -13.38 1.24
C ALA A 278 8.09 -13.39 2.57
N PRO A 279 7.98 -12.27 3.30
CA PRO A 279 7.13 -12.25 4.48
C PRO A 279 5.68 -12.51 4.05
N PRO A 280 4.92 -13.36 4.74
CA PRO A 280 3.54 -13.64 4.36
C PRO A 280 2.71 -12.35 4.37
N GLY A 281 1.81 -12.20 3.40
CA GLY A 281 0.83 -11.11 3.33
C GLY A 281 -0.29 -11.27 4.37
N LEU A 282 -1.26 -10.36 4.43
CA LEU A 282 -1.41 -9.15 3.63
C LEU A 282 -0.42 -8.03 4.05
N HIS A 283 0.14 -7.32 3.08
CA HIS A 283 0.95 -6.11 3.28
C HIS A 283 0.18 -4.84 2.90
N LEU A 284 0.11 -3.85 3.80
CA LEU A 284 -0.52 -2.56 3.49
C LEU A 284 0.53 -1.46 3.31
N TYR A 285 0.59 -0.89 2.11
CA TYR A 285 1.51 0.20 1.77
C TYR A 285 0.87 1.57 1.96
N LEU A 286 1.57 2.47 2.64
CA LEU A 286 1.20 3.89 2.73
C LEU A 286 1.69 4.60 1.45
N ALA A 287 0.78 4.91 0.52
CA ALA A 287 1.13 5.62 -0.71
C ALA A 287 1.23 7.12 -0.44
N GLU A 288 2.38 7.73 -0.77
CA GLU A 288 2.64 9.15 -0.46
C GLU A 288 3.76 9.72 -1.35
N ALA A 289 3.60 10.98 -1.75
CA ALA A 289 4.56 11.72 -2.58
C ALA A 289 5.58 12.53 -1.74
N THR A 290 5.32 12.73 -0.46
CA THR A 290 6.14 13.53 0.45
C THR A 290 6.90 12.66 1.46
N THR A 291 8.23 12.84 1.51
CA THR A 291 9.11 12.15 2.46
C THR A 291 8.79 12.51 3.92
N THR A 292 8.46 13.78 4.19
CA THR A 292 8.16 14.26 5.55
C THR A 292 7.03 13.51 6.22
N ASN A 293 5.94 13.18 5.49
CA ASN A 293 4.83 12.43 6.08
C ASN A 293 5.21 10.98 6.32
N LEU A 294 5.99 10.37 5.42
CA LEU A 294 6.48 9.01 5.59
C LEU A 294 7.45 8.90 6.78
N TYR A 295 8.34 9.87 6.99
CA TYR A 295 9.19 9.92 8.18
C TYR A 295 8.39 9.99 9.47
N ARG A 296 7.37 10.87 9.53
CA ARG A 296 6.45 10.95 10.67
C ARG A 296 5.74 9.62 10.91
N ALA A 297 5.23 9.00 9.85
CA ALA A 297 4.55 7.72 9.93
C ALA A 297 5.47 6.61 10.46
N ALA A 298 6.68 6.49 9.90
CA ALA A 298 7.66 5.48 10.32
C ALA A 298 8.05 5.64 11.79
N ALA A 299 8.44 6.85 12.20
CA ALA A 299 8.80 7.14 13.59
C ALA A 299 7.62 6.90 14.56
N GLY A 300 6.42 7.33 14.18
CA GLY A 300 5.23 7.17 15.01
C GLY A 300 4.79 5.72 15.19
N ILE A 301 4.85 4.91 14.13
CA ILE A 301 4.57 3.47 14.21
C ILE A 301 5.59 2.78 15.13
N GLN A 302 6.86 3.15 15.04
CA GLN A 302 7.91 2.59 15.91
C GLN A 302 7.69 2.99 17.39
N ALA A 303 7.39 4.26 17.66
CA ALA A 303 7.11 4.73 19.02
C ALA A 303 5.91 3.99 19.63
N ALA A 304 4.80 3.89 18.87
CA ALA A 304 3.62 3.15 19.31
C ALA A 304 3.91 1.66 19.56
N ARG A 305 4.81 1.03 18.76
CA ARG A 305 5.26 -0.35 18.99
C ARG A 305 6.00 -0.48 20.33
N GLN A 306 6.88 0.46 20.65
CA GLN A 306 7.66 0.45 21.89
C GLN A 306 6.74 0.61 23.11
N GLU A 307 5.77 1.52 23.04
CA GLU A 307 4.77 1.71 24.10
C GLU A 307 3.89 0.47 24.30
N ALA A 308 3.44 -0.18 23.21
CA ALA A 308 2.61 -1.39 23.30
C ALA A 308 3.33 -2.61 23.93
N ARG A 309 4.67 -2.61 23.93
CA ARG A 309 5.52 -3.65 24.54
C ARG A 309 5.92 -3.35 25.98
N THR A 310 5.63 -2.16 26.47
CA THR A 310 5.92 -1.77 27.85
C THR A 310 4.75 -2.27 28.74
N PRO A 311 5.01 -3.06 29.80
CA PRO A 311 3.98 -3.70 30.61
C PRO A 311 3.12 -2.72 31.43
#